data_AF-A0A7S2TI86-F1
#
_entry.id   AF-A0A7S2TI86-F1
#
_cell.length_a   1.000
_cell.length_b   1.000
_cell.length_c   1.000
_cell.angle_alpha   90.00
_cell.angle_beta   90.00
_cell.angle_gamma   90.00
#
_symmetry.space_group_name_H-M   'P 1'
#
loop_
_entity.id
_entity.type
_entity.pdbx_description
1 polymer ?
#
loop_
_entity_poly.entity_id
_entity_poly.type
_entity_poly.pdbx_seq_one_letter_code
_entity_poly.pdbx_strand_id
1 'polypeptide(L)'
;DKKKLDELRKQLEGYQEGMSEELECSVCFEYFIDSRTLSCSHSFCEQCITDHLKRKDDCPHCRAKVGVPWKSVTVDNMVNRLTAKLPEADKKEREGILEERRKIASKNKTMCNRLRRSIEAARKRGNEFYDIRKIWQDQEKDTYSRGLADFKLPEARLIYAGTVGLSNDSMEAMDAESLGIAARNLRMKEMSTDSVAEQRRKLRLFVNYGTKIFMDNK
;
A
#
# COMPACT_ATOMS: atom_id res chain seq x y z
N ASP A 1 -41.60 31.94 6.33
CA ASP A 1 -41.67 31.63 7.76
C ASP A 1 -40.27 31.30 8.27
N LYS A 2 -39.73 32.10 9.19
CA LYS A 2 -38.36 31.99 9.70
C LYS A 2 -38.10 30.64 10.37
N LYS A 3 -39.10 30.11 11.09
CA LYS A 3 -39.01 28.81 11.77
C LYS A 3 -38.78 27.66 10.80
N LYS A 4 -39.47 27.69 9.65
CA LYS A 4 -39.31 26.68 8.59
C LYS A 4 -37.91 26.74 7.93
N LEU A 5 -37.34 27.94 7.80
CA LEU A 5 -35.99 28.12 7.26
C LEU A 5 -34.91 27.60 8.22
N ASP A 6 -35.06 27.85 9.52
CA ASP A 6 -34.12 27.38 10.54
C ASP A 6 -34.17 25.84 10.70
N GLU A 7 -35.36 25.23 10.60
CA GLU A 7 -35.52 23.77 10.56
C GLU A 7 -34.79 23.13 9.36
N LEU A 8 -34.94 23.72 8.17
CA LEU A 8 -34.27 23.26 6.94
C LEU A 8 -32.75 23.37 7.04
N ARG A 9 -32.23 24.44 7.66
CA ARG A 9 -30.78 24.61 7.89
C ARG A 9 -30.22 23.52 8.80
N LYS A 10 -30.89 23.26 9.92
CA LYS A 10 -30.48 22.22 10.85
C LYS A 10 -30.49 20.82 10.22
N GLN A 11 -31.48 20.52 9.38
CA GLN A 11 -31.50 19.29 8.60
C GLN A 11 -30.31 19.21 7.63
N LEU A 12 -30.04 20.28 6.88
CA LEU A 12 -28.90 20.37 5.96
C LEU A 12 -27.55 20.20 6.68
N GLU A 13 -27.39 20.78 7.86
CA GLU A 13 -26.20 20.63 8.71
C GLU A 13 -26.00 19.16 9.12
N GLY A 14 -27.04 18.49 9.63
CA GLY A 14 -26.94 17.08 10.00
C GLY A 14 -26.65 16.14 8.81
N TYR A 15 -27.19 16.44 7.62
CA TYR A 15 -26.81 15.71 6.40
C TYR A 15 -25.34 15.95 6.00
N GLN A 16 -24.84 17.18 6.19
CA GLN A 16 -23.44 17.50 5.90
C GLN A 16 -22.47 16.80 6.85
N GLU A 17 -22.81 16.73 8.15
CA GLU A 17 -22.04 16.02 9.16
C GLU A 17 -21.96 14.51 8.86
N GLY A 18 -23.11 13.86 8.59
CA GLY A 18 -23.11 12.44 8.23
C GLY A 18 -22.33 12.15 6.95
N MET A 19 -22.37 13.06 5.96
CA MET A 19 -21.55 12.93 4.75
C MET A 19 -20.06 13.16 4.99
N SER A 20 -19.68 13.98 5.97
CA SER A 20 -18.26 14.19 6.30
C SER A 20 -17.64 12.96 6.96
N GLU A 21 -18.37 12.27 7.84
CA GLU A 21 -17.90 11.06 8.53
C GLU A 21 -17.54 9.92 7.55
N GLU A 22 -18.29 9.79 6.44
CA GLU A 22 -18.02 8.81 5.38
C GLU A 22 -16.68 9.06 4.63
N LEU A 23 -16.09 10.24 4.81
CA LEU A 23 -14.80 10.61 4.22
C LEU A 23 -13.64 10.51 5.21
N GLU A 24 -13.86 9.90 6.38
CA GLU A 24 -12.86 9.68 7.41
C GLU A 24 -12.24 8.29 7.33
N CYS A 25 -10.94 8.24 7.61
CA CYS A 25 -10.21 7.00 7.72
C CYS A 25 -10.46 6.35 9.07
N SER A 26 -11.11 5.18 9.10
CA SER A 26 -11.42 4.45 10.33
C SER A 26 -10.21 3.93 11.12
N VAL A 27 -8.98 4.20 10.66
CA VAL A 27 -7.73 3.83 11.33
C VAL A 27 -7.09 5.02 12.06
N CYS A 28 -7.14 6.21 11.47
CA CYS A 28 -6.54 7.40 12.08
C CYS A 28 -7.57 8.47 12.47
N PHE A 29 -8.84 8.27 12.15
CA PHE A 29 -9.95 9.19 12.44
C PHE A 29 -9.74 10.60 11.86
N GLU A 30 -9.12 10.66 10.68
CA GLU A 30 -8.88 11.88 9.92
C GLU A 30 -9.53 11.74 8.54
N TYR A 31 -9.97 12.84 7.94
CA TYR A 31 -10.35 12.82 6.52
C TYR A 31 -9.22 12.24 5.68
N PHE A 32 -9.55 11.38 4.70
CA PHE A 32 -8.55 10.62 3.96
C PHE A 32 -7.38 11.49 3.45
N ILE A 33 -6.17 10.93 3.53
CA ILE A 33 -4.94 11.51 2.99
C ILE A 33 -4.34 10.45 2.05
N ASP A 34 -4.26 10.78 0.77
CA ASP A 34 -3.91 9.85 -0.31
C ASP A 34 -4.71 8.54 -0.20
N SER A 35 -6.01 8.63 -0.44
CA SER A 35 -6.94 7.52 -0.22
C SER A 35 -6.59 6.28 -1.05
N ARG A 36 -6.69 5.13 -0.40
CA ARG A 36 -6.46 3.81 -0.96
C ARG A 36 -7.67 2.92 -0.72
N THR A 37 -8.28 2.47 -1.81
CA THR A 37 -9.48 1.63 -1.76
C THR A 37 -9.10 0.17 -1.99
N LEU A 38 -9.71 -0.70 -1.18
CA LEU A 38 -9.53 -2.16 -1.21
C LEU A 38 -10.56 -2.82 -2.11
N SER A 39 -10.33 -4.09 -2.48
CA SER A 39 -11.27 -4.91 -3.27
C SER A 39 -12.65 -5.09 -2.62
N CYS A 40 -12.77 -4.85 -1.31
CA CYS A 40 -14.04 -4.82 -0.58
C CYS A 40 -14.68 -3.42 -0.51
N SER A 41 -14.19 -2.47 -1.31
CA SER A 41 -14.65 -1.07 -1.43
C SER A 41 -14.41 -0.15 -0.22
N HIS A 42 -13.84 -0.64 0.88
CA HIS A 42 -13.41 0.21 1.99
C HIS A 42 -12.14 1.00 1.63
N SER A 43 -12.09 2.27 2.06
CA SER A 43 -10.98 3.18 1.80
C SER A 43 -10.24 3.55 3.09
N PHE A 44 -8.95 3.85 2.97
CA PHE A 44 -8.05 4.21 4.07
C PHE A 44 -6.99 5.18 3.57
N CYS A 45 -6.32 5.92 4.46
CA CYS A 45 -5.12 6.67 4.08
C CYS A 45 -4.00 5.71 3.62
N GLU A 46 -3.18 6.11 2.66
CA GLU A 46 -2.10 5.28 2.12
C GLU A 46 -1.19 4.70 3.20
N GLN A 47 -0.73 5.53 4.13
CA GLN A 47 0.14 5.09 5.20
C GLN A 47 -0.59 4.13 6.16
N CYS A 48 -1.85 4.39 6.48
CA CYS A 48 -2.65 3.57 7.39
C CYS A 48 -2.82 2.14 6.85
N ILE A 49 -3.22 2.01 5.58
CA ILE A 49 -3.39 0.67 4.98
C ILE A 49 -2.05 -0.01 4.71
N THR A 50 -1.00 0.75 4.36
CA THR A 50 0.35 0.21 4.18
C THR A 50 0.87 -0.41 5.48
N ASP A 51 0.63 0.23 6.63
CA ASP A 51 1.06 -0.27 7.94
C ASP A 51 0.22 -1.46 8.43
N HIS A 52 -1.05 -1.53 8.05
CA HIS A 52 -1.88 -2.72 8.26
C HIS A 52 -1.41 -3.90 7.42
N LEU A 53 -1.19 -3.69 6.12
CA LEU A 53 -0.81 -4.75 5.16
C LEU A 53 0.60 -5.32 5.37
N LYS A 54 1.43 -4.68 6.21
CA LYS A 54 2.68 -5.29 6.71
C LYS A 54 2.44 -6.48 7.62
N ARG A 55 1.28 -6.53 8.29
CA ARG A 55 0.99 -7.50 9.36
C ARG A 55 -0.15 -8.45 9.01
N LYS A 56 -1.14 -7.98 8.27
CA LYS A 56 -2.37 -8.70 7.93
C LYS A 56 -2.63 -8.59 6.44
N ASP A 57 -3.44 -9.50 5.89
CA ASP A 57 -3.85 -9.50 4.49
C ASP A 57 -5.36 -9.27 4.31
N ASP A 58 -6.00 -8.69 5.33
CA ASP A 58 -7.42 -8.42 5.42
C ASP A 58 -7.73 -6.92 5.49
N CYS A 59 -9.00 -6.58 5.29
CA CYS A 59 -9.50 -5.22 5.48
C CYS A 59 -9.60 -4.87 6.98
N PRO A 60 -9.09 -3.72 7.45
CA PRO A 60 -9.27 -3.26 8.84
C PRO A 60 -10.74 -3.15 9.27
N HIS A 61 -11.65 -2.88 8.34
CA HIS A 61 -13.07 -2.66 8.61
C HIS A 61 -13.87 -3.98 8.59
N CYS A 62 -13.90 -4.67 7.46
CA CYS A 62 -14.77 -5.85 7.27
C CYS A 62 -14.05 -7.20 7.34
N ARG A 63 -12.72 -7.22 7.53
CA ARG A 63 -11.88 -8.43 7.60
C ARG A 63 -11.89 -9.32 6.34
N ALA A 64 -12.47 -8.85 5.24
CA ALA A 64 -12.34 -9.53 3.95
C ALA A 64 -10.87 -9.58 3.51
N LYS A 65 -10.43 -10.69 2.92
CA LYS A 65 -9.10 -10.77 2.28
C LYS A 65 -9.00 -9.73 1.16
N VAL A 66 -7.85 -9.08 1.05
CA VAL A 66 -7.64 -8.01 0.07
C VAL A 66 -6.43 -8.26 -0.82
N GLY A 67 -6.40 -7.59 -1.97
CA GLY A 67 -5.22 -7.48 -2.82
C GLY A 67 -4.47 -6.16 -2.57
N VAL A 68 -3.67 -5.75 -3.56
CA VAL A 68 -3.02 -4.43 -3.54
C VAL A 68 -4.08 -3.33 -3.69
N PRO A 69 -4.20 -2.38 -2.74
CA PRO A 69 -5.11 -1.24 -2.83
C PRO A 69 -4.84 -0.33 -4.06
N TRP A 70 -5.87 0.30 -4.59
CA TRP A 70 -5.73 1.33 -5.65
C TRP A 70 -5.95 2.74 -5.10
N LYS A 71 -5.37 3.76 -5.77
CA LYS A 71 -5.62 5.17 -5.43
C LYS A 71 -7.04 5.57 -5.84
N SER A 72 -7.75 6.32 -5.00
CA SER A 72 -9.05 6.88 -5.36
C SER A 72 -8.98 8.40 -5.51
N VAL A 73 -8.77 8.86 -6.76
CA VAL A 73 -8.77 10.29 -7.08
C VAL A 73 -10.11 10.95 -6.75
N THR A 74 -11.21 10.21 -6.91
CA THR A 74 -12.55 10.72 -6.59
C THR A 74 -12.72 10.99 -5.11
N VAL A 75 -12.30 10.06 -4.24
CA VAL A 75 -12.36 10.26 -2.78
C VAL A 75 -11.45 11.41 -2.36
N ASP A 76 -10.23 11.49 -2.91
CA ASP A 76 -9.31 12.61 -2.64
C ASP A 76 -9.93 13.97 -3.03
N ASN A 77 -10.59 14.04 -4.19
CA ASN A 77 -11.26 15.26 -4.65
C ASN A 77 -12.46 15.63 -3.76
N MET A 78 -13.21 14.65 -3.26
CA MET A 78 -14.32 14.88 -2.33
C MET A 78 -13.80 15.44 -1.01
N VAL A 79 -12.76 14.83 -0.44
CA VAL A 79 -12.10 15.30 0.77
C VAL A 79 -11.59 16.73 0.59
N ASN A 80 -10.89 17.03 -0.52
CA ASN A 80 -10.35 18.37 -0.77
C ASN A 80 -11.46 19.45 -0.79
N ARG A 81 -12.61 19.13 -1.39
CA ARG A 81 -13.77 20.05 -1.44
C ARG A 81 -14.42 20.24 -0.07
N LEU A 82 -14.49 19.18 0.72
CA LEU A 82 -15.00 19.21 2.08
C LEU A 82 -14.09 20.05 2.99
N THR A 83 -12.79 19.74 2.98
CA THR A 83 -11.81 20.35 3.86
C THR A 83 -11.58 21.83 3.55
N ALA A 84 -11.83 22.27 2.31
CA ALA A 84 -11.80 23.68 1.95
C ALA A 84 -12.85 24.52 2.71
N LYS A 85 -13.93 23.90 3.20
CA LYS A 85 -15.02 24.57 3.91
C LYS A 85 -14.91 24.49 5.44
N LEU A 86 -13.90 23.79 5.96
CA LEU A 86 -13.71 23.66 7.40
C LEU A 86 -13.41 25.02 8.06
N PRO A 87 -13.73 25.17 9.36
CA PRO A 87 -13.21 26.23 10.21
C PRO A 87 -11.68 26.36 10.12
N GLU A 88 -11.16 27.58 10.33
CA GLU A 88 -9.73 27.85 10.17
C GLU A 88 -8.87 27.09 11.19
N ALA A 89 -9.40 26.82 12.38
CA ALA A 89 -8.75 25.99 13.39
C ALA A 89 -8.50 24.56 12.87
N ASP A 90 -9.55 23.92 12.36
CA ASP A 90 -9.49 22.54 11.85
C ASP A 90 -8.63 22.42 10.59
N LYS A 91 -8.67 23.44 9.72
CA LYS A 91 -7.75 23.54 8.56
C LYS A 91 -6.29 23.55 8.99
N LYS A 92 -5.97 24.34 10.02
CA LYS A 92 -4.61 24.46 10.55
C LYS A 92 -4.13 23.14 11.17
N GLU A 93 -5.02 22.46 11.91
CA GLU A 93 -4.74 21.13 12.46
C GLU A 93 -4.45 20.13 11.33
N ARG A 94 -5.34 20.05 10.35
CA ARG A 94 -5.18 19.17 9.18
C ARG A 94 -3.90 19.47 8.41
N GLU A 95 -3.54 20.74 8.22
CA GLU A 95 -2.32 21.13 7.51
C GLU A 95 -1.06 20.62 8.22
N GLY A 96 -1.05 20.60 9.55
CA GLY A 96 0.03 20.01 10.35
C GLY A 96 0.20 18.50 10.05
N ILE A 97 -0.91 17.77 9.96
CA ILE A 97 -0.91 16.34 9.62
C ILE A 97 -0.43 16.13 8.18
N LEU A 98 -0.95 16.92 7.22
CA LEU A 98 -0.56 16.84 5.81
C LEU A 98 0.94 17.13 5.63
N GLU A 99 1.49 18.11 6.35
CA GLU A 99 2.92 18.43 6.29
C GLU A 99 3.79 17.26 6.76
N GLU A 100 3.40 16.59 7.85
CA GLU A 100 4.13 15.41 8.31
C GLU A 100 4.08 14.26 7.29
N ARG A 101 2.91 14.01 6.70
CA ARG A 101 2.75 13.00 5.64
C ARG A 101 3.57 13.36 4.38
N ARG A 102 3.64 14.65 4.00
CA ARG A 102 4.46 15.13 2.88
C ARG A 102 5.96 14.97 3.13
N LYS A 103 6.44 15.22 4.35
CA LYS A 103 7.85 14.98 4.71
C LYS A 103 8.22 13.51 4.56
N ILE A 104 7.34 12.61 5.01
CA ILE A 104 7.51 11.16 4.80
C ILE A 104 7.57 10.85 3.30
N ALA A 105 6.58 11.30 2.52
CA ALA A 105 6.54 11.07 1.07
C ALA A 105 7.78 11.61 0.34
N SER A 106 8.27 12.80 0.72
CA SER A 106 9.48 13.40 0.13
C SER A 106 10.76 12.59 0.42
N LYS A 107 10.93 12.13 1.67
CA LYS A 107 12.03 11.21 2.05
C LYS A 107 11.94 9.91 1.24
N ASN A 108 10.74 9.36 1.09
CA ASN A 108 10.49 8.13 0.33
C ASN A 108 10.83 8.28 -1.14
N LYS A 109 10.41 9.40 -1.76
CA LYS A 109 10.73 9.74 -3.15
C LYS A 109 12.25 9.86 -3.37
N THR A 110 12.94 10.52 -2.46
CA THR A 110 14.41 10.67 -2.49
C THR A 110 15.11 9.31 -2.39
N MET A 111 14.66 8.45 -1.47
CA MET A 111 15.17 7.07 -1.34
C MET A 111 14.95 6.26 -2.63
N CYS A 112 13.75 6.29 -3.20
CA CYS A 112 13.41 5.57 -4.43
C CYS A 112 14.29 6.02 -5.60
N ASN A 113 14.50 7.34 -5.74
CA ASN A 113 15.36 7.90 -6.77
C ASN A 113 16.82 7.45 -6.61
N ARG A 114 17.33 7.42 -5.38
CA ARG A 114 18.67 6.91 -5.07
C ARG A 114 18.80 5.42 -5.42
N LEU A 115 17.81 4.61 -5.05
CA LEU A 115 17.78 3.18 -5.34
C LEU A 115 17.78 2.91 -6.86
N ARG A 116 16.93 3.60 -7.62
CA ARG A 116 16.89 3.49 -9.09
C ARG A 116 18.25 3.80 -9.71
N ARG A 117 18.90 4.90 -9.32
CA ARG A 117 20.24 5.28 -9.80
C ARG A 117 21.29 4.24 -9.45
N SER A 118 21.23 3.68 -8.24
CA SER A 118 22.16 2.64 -7.79
C SER A 118 22.03 1.35 -8.62
N ILE A 119 20.79 0.91 -8.87
CA ILE A 119 20.50 -0.26 -9.72
C ILE A 119 20.98 -0.03 -11.15
N GLU A 120 20.70 1.14 -11.72
CA GLU A 120 21.13 1.49 -13.08
C GLU A 120 22.66 1.51 -13.20
N ALA A 121 23.36 2.10 -12.22
CA ALA A 121 24.82 2.12 -12.19
C ALA A 121 25.43 0.72 -11.99
N ALA A 122 24.77 -0.17 -11.25
CA ALA A 122 25.18 -1.57 -11.13
C ALA A 122 25.03 -2.31 -12.47
N ARG A 123 23.91 -2.13 -13.18
CA ARG A 123 23.70 -2.71 -14.52
C ARG A 123 24.75 -2.22 -15.52
N LYS A 124 25.07 -0.92 -15.52
CA LYS A 124 26.11 -0.35 -16.40
C LYS A 124 27.51 -0.91 -16.13
N ARG A 125 27.78 -1.37 -14.91
CA ARG A 125 29.04 -2.03 -14.53
C ARG A 125 29.06 -3.53 -14.86
N GLY A 126 28.00 -4.07 -15.45
CA GLY A 126 27.90 -5.49 -15.79
C GLY A 126 27.53 -6.38 -14.61
N ASN A 127 27.02 -5.83 -13.50
CA ASN A 127 26.55 -6.66 -12.39
C ASN A 127 25.30 -7.43 -12.81
N GLU A 128 25.36 -8.76 -12.71
CA GLU A 128 24.22 -9.64 -12.91
C GLU A 128 23.34 -9.66 -11.65
N PHE A 129 22.02 -9.73 -11.85
CA PHE A 129 21.04 -9.89 -10.78
C PHE A 129 20.40 -11.27 -10.89
N TYR A 130 19.93 -11.81 -9.78
CA TYR A 130 19.25 -13.11 -9.75
C TYR A 130 17.97 -13.09 -10.61
N ASP A 131 17.60 -14.24 -11.16
CA ASP A 131 16.31 -14.43 -11.82
C ASP A 131 15.36 -15.12 -10.83
N ILE A 132 14.26 -14.45 -10.48
CA ILE A 132 13.28 -14.98 -9.53
C ILE A 132 12.68 -16.33 -9.96
N ARG A 133 12.70 -16.65 -11.26
CA ARG A 133 12.17 -17.89 -11.82
C ARG A 133 13.15 -19.06 -11.72
N LYS A 134 14.40 -18.82 -11.34
CA LYS A 134 15.41 -19.86 -11.12
C LYS A 134 15.50 -20.20 -9.63
N ILE A 135 15.79 -21.45 -9.30
CA ILE A 135 15.95 -21.87 -7.90
C ILE A 135 17.21 -21.23 -7.32
N TRP A 136 17.06 -20.51 -6.22
CA TRP A 136 18.17 -19.89 -5.50
C TRP A 136 18.76 -20.80 -4.43
N GLN A 137 20.06 -20.68 -4.20
CA GLN A 137 20.74 -21.22 -3.03
C GLN A 137 20.34 -20.45 -1.77
N ASP A 138 20.47 -21.07 -0.59
CA ASP A 138 20.04 -20.43 0.65
C ASP A 138 20.77 -19.11 0.95
N GLN A 139 22.06 -19.02 0.60
CA GLN A 139 22.84 -17.79 0.73
C GLN A 139 22.28 -16.63 -0.13
N GLU A 140 21.77 -16.94 -1.32
CA GLU A 140 21.16 -15.96 -2.23
C GLU A 140 19.81 -15.51 -1.69
N LYS A 141 18.99 -16.45 -1.20
CA LYS A 141 17.72 -16.14 -0.51
C LYS A 141 17.94 -15.21 0.67
N ASP A 142 18.96 -15.47 1.49
CA ASP A 142 19.25 -14.66 2.68
C ASP A 142 19.82 -13.28 2.33
N THR A 143 20.61 -13.19 1.26
CA THR A 143 21.14 -11.92 0.76
C THR A 143 20.02 -11.04 0.22
N TYR A 144 19.17 -11.59 -0.63
CA TYR A 144 18.05 -10.87 -1.20
C TYR A 144 17.00 -10.48 -0.13
N SER A 145 16.67 -11.40 0.79
CA SER A 145 15.69 -11.14 1.85
C SER A 145 16.13 -10.01 2.77
N ARG A 146 17.42 -9.96 3.13
CA ARG A 146 17.99 -8.83 3.91
C ARG A 146 17.86 -7.51 3.15
N GLY A 147 18.23 -7.47 1.87
CA GLY A 147 18.11 -6.26 1.06
C GLY A 147 16.66 -5.79 0.89
N LEU A 148 15.71 -6.72 0.69
CA LEU A 148 14.30 -6.40 0.58
C LEU A 148 13.72 -5.90 1.93
N ALA A 149 14.23 -6.38 3.06
CA ALA A 149 13.79 -5.99 4.40
C ALA A 149 14.16 -4.53 4.77
N ASP A 150 15.20 -3.96 4.16
CA ASP A 150 15.59 -2.55 4.35
C ASP A 150 14.51 -1.58 3.84
N PHE A 151 13.64 -2.03 2.93
CA PHE A 151 12.58 -1.22 2.34
C PHE A 151 11.24 -1.47 3.02
N LYS A 152 10.77 -0.46 3.78
CA LYS A 152 9.49 -0.48 4.53
C LYS A 152 8.28 -0.02 3.72
N LEU A 153 8.46 0.38 2.46
CA LEU A 153 7.45 1.07 1.66
C LEU A 153 7.24 0.37 0.31
N PRO A 154 6.01 0.37 -0.22
CA PRO A 154 5.70 -0.39 -1.43
C PRO A 154 6.52 -0.02 -2.65
N GLU A 155 6.69 1.28 -2.93
CA GLU A 155 7.42 1.70 -4.12
C GLU A 155 8.89 1.26 -4.09
N ALA A 156 9.59 1.44 -2.96
CA ALA A 156 10.98 1.04 -2.81
C ALA A 156 11.16 -0.48 -2.89
N ARG A 157 10.23 -1.24 -2.28
CA ARG A 157 10.24 -2.70 -2.35
C ARG A 157 10.03 -3.20 -3.77
N LEU A 158 9.10 -2.61 -4.53
CA LEU A 158 8.87 -2.95 -5.93
C LEU A 158 10.08 -2.61 -6.81
N ILE A 159 10.76 -1.48 -6.57
CA ILE A 159 11.99 -1.14 -7.31
C ILE A 159 13.07 -2.19 -7.06
N TYR A 160 13.28 -2.57 -5.80
CA TYR A 160 14.25 -3.62 -5.45
C TYR A 160 13.83 -4.97 -6.03
N ALA A 161 12.55 -5.34 -5.95
CA ALA A 161 12.04 -6.58 -6.51
C ALA A 161 12.15 -6.65 -8.03
N GLY A 162 12.03 -5.51 -8.71
CA GLY A 162 12.28 -5.39 -10.14
C GLY A 162 13.72 -5.74 -10.54
N THR A 163 14.68 -5.77 -9.61
CA THR A 163 16.05 -6.24 -9.92
C THR A 163 16.09 -7.71 -10.28
N VAL A 164 15.18 -8.52 -9.72
CA VAL A 164 15.10 -9.97 -9.97
C VAL A 164 13.94 -10.37 -10.89
N GLY A 165 13.33 -9.40 -11.58
CA GLY A 165 12.21 -9.63 -12.50
C GLY A 165 10.84 -9.70 -11.83
N LEU A 166 10.69 -9.25 -10.59
CA LEU A 166 9.39 -9.12 -9.92
C LEU A 166 8.83 -7.70 -10.08
N SER A 167 7.84 -7.55 -10.96
CA SER A 167 6.96 -6.39 -11.08
C SER A 167 5.51 -6.83 -10.88
N ASN A 168 4.58 -5.87 -10.73
CA ASN A 168 3.15 -6.22 -10.64
C ASN A 168 2.69 -6.99 -11.90
N ASP A 169 3.14 -6.57 -13.08
CA ASP A 169 2.76 -7.21 -14.34
C ASP A 169 3.41 -8.59 -14.51
N SER A 170 4.68 -8.73 -14.11
CA SER A 170 5.36 -10.03 -14.21
C SER A 170 4.75 -11.04 -13.25
N MET A 171 4.37 -10.64 -12.03
CA MET A 171 3.68 -11.49 -11.07
C MET A 171 2.30 -11.94 -11.58
N GLU A 172 1.57 -11.06 -12.26
CA GLU A 172 0.25 -11.41 -12.83
C GLU A 172 0.38 -12.38 -14.01
N ALA A 173 1.48 -12.31 -14.77
CA ALA A 173 1.73 -13.19 -15.91
C ALA A 173 2.34 -14.56 -15.53
N MET A 174 2.84 -14.75 -14.31
CA MET A 174 3.47 -16.00 -13.89
C MET A 174 2.48 -17.17 -13.80
N ASP A 175 2.97 -18.35 -14.19
CA ASP A 175 2.29 -19.63 -13.98
C ASP A 175 2.51 -20.18 -12.56
N ALA A 176 1.82 -21.27 -12.22
CA ALA A 176 1.87 -21.88 -10.89
C ALA A 176 3.30 -22.32 -10.49
N GLU A 177 4.07 -22.85 -11.45
CA GLU A 177 5.45 -23.30 -11.20
C GLU A 177 6.36 -22.12 -10.86
N SER A 178 6.33 -21.06 -11.67
CA SER A 178 7.11 -19.84 -11.45
C SER A 178 6.73 -19.15 -10.14
N LEU A 179 5.44 -19.11 -9.80
CA LEU A 179 4.96 -18.58 -8.51
C LEU A 179 5.50 -19.40 -7.34
N GLY A 180 5.51 -20.73 -7.45
CA GLY A 180 6.07 -21.62 -6.44
C GLY A 180 7.59 -21.48 -6.27
N ILE A 181 8.33 -21.25 -7.35
CA ILE A 181 9.77 -20.95 -7.28
C ILE A 181 10.00 -19.59 -6.61
N ALA A 182 9.26 -18.55 -7.03
CA ALA A 182 9.36 -17.22 -6.46
C ALA A 182 9.06 -17.21 -4.97
N ALA A 183 7.98 -17.86 -4.53
CA ALA A 183 7.61 -17.96 -3.11
C ALA A 183 8.73 -18.63 -2.28
N ARG A 184 9.30 -19.74 -2.77
CA ARG A 184 10.41 -20.45 -2.10
C ARG A 184 11.68 -19.60 -2.01
N ASN A 185 12.02 -18.89 -3.09
CA ASN A 185 13.17 -17.98 -3.11
C ASN A 185 13.00 -16.83 -2.10
N LEU A 186 11.77 -16.35 -1.92
CA LEU A 186 11.41 -15.28 -0.98
C LEU A 186 11.17 -15.77 0.45
N ARG A 187 11.35 -17.07 0.73
CA ARG A 187 11.04 -17.69 2.04
C ARG A 187 9.60 -17.44 2.52
N MET A 188 8.67 -17.41 1.57
CA MET A 188 7.24 -17.42 1.87
C MET A 188 6.79 -18.85 2.22
N LYS A 189 5.76 -18.96 3.07
CA LYS A 189 5.04 -20.20 3.39
C LYS A 189 4.68 -20.94 2.11
N GLU A 190 4.63 -22.26 2.19
CA GLU A 190 4.23 -23.09 1.06
C GLU A 190 2.80 -22.72 0.59
N MET A 191 2.65 -22.58 -0.73
CA MET A 191 1.42 -22.14 -1.41
C MET A 191 0.92 -23.20 -2.41
N SER A 192 1.41 -24.44 -2.30
CA SER A 192 1.11 -25.53 -3.26
C SER A 192 -0.38 -25.90 -3.31
N THR A 193 -1.12 -25.66 -2.21
CA THR A 193 -2.57 -25.89 -2.14
C THR A 193 -3.42 -24.69 -2.58
N ASP A 194 -2.80 -23.52 -2.82
CA ASP A 194 -3.52 -22.32 -3.24
C ASP A 194 -3.84 -22.34 -4.74
N SER A 195 -4.94 -21.69 -5.14
CA SER A 195 -5.18 -21.39 -6.56
C SER A 195 -4.14 -20.39 -7.07
N VAL A 196 -3.87 -20.40 -8.39
CA VAL A 196 -2.93 -19.44 -9.02
C VAL A 196 -3.28 -17.99 -8.70
N ALA A 197 -4.57 -17.64 -8.65
CA ALA A 197 -5.02 -16.30 -8.28
C ALA A 197 -4.66 -15.94 -6.82
N GLU A 198 -4.84 -16.87 -5.88
CA GLU A 198 -4.44 -16.67 -4.47
C GLU A 198 -2.92 -16.61 -4.34
N GLN A 199 -2.19 -17.40 -5.15
CA GLN A 199 -0.73 -17.35 -5.19
C GLN A 199 -0.23 -15.97 -5.61
N ARG A 200 -0.75 -15.44 -6.73
CA ARG A 200 -0.44 -14.09 -7.20
C ARG A 200 -0.80 -13.03 -6.17
N ARG A 201 -1.96 -13.15 -5.52
CA ARG A 201 -2.41 -12.21 -4.48
C ARG A 201 -1.41 -12.15 -3.31
N LYS A 202 -1.05 -13.31 -2.73
CA LYS A 202 -0.11 -13.39 -1.60
C LYS A 202 1.28 -12.87 -2.00
N LEU A 203 1.78 -13.26 -3.18
CA LEU A 203 3.07 -12.79 -3.68
C LEU A 203 3.09 -11.28 -3.87
N ARG A 204 2.06 -10.69 -4.50
CA ARG A 204 1.93 -9.24 -4.68
C ARG A 204 1.88 -8.51 -3.35
N LEU A 205 1.10 -8.99 -2.38
CA LEU A 205 1.05 -8.40 -1.05
C LEU A 205 2.41 -8.47 -0.33
N PHE A 206 3.10 -9.61 -0.40
CA PHE A 206 4.43 -9.76 0.20
C PHE A 206 5.47 -8.82 -0.44
N VAL A 207 5.50 -8.74 -1.77
CA VAL A 207 6.43 -7.86 -2.49
C VAL A 207 6.12 -6.39 -2.17
N ASN A 208 4.85 -5.97 -2.23
CA ASN A 208 4.47 -4.57 -1.98
C ASN A 208 4.57 -4.18 -0.50
N TYR A 209 4.18 -5.04 0.44
CA TYR A 209 3.99 -4.63 1.85
C TYR A 209 4.89 -5.38 2.83
N GLY A 210 5.57 -6.45 2.41
CA GLY A 210 6.33 -7.29 3.33
C GLY A 210 5.43 -7.99 4.34
N THR A 211 4.22 -8.38 3.91
CA THR A 211 3.19 -8.96 4.76
C THR A 211 3.72 -10.20 5.50
N LYS A 212 3.99 -10.02 6.80
CA LYS A 212 4.69 -11.03 7.63
C LYS A 212 3.91 -12.33 7.79
N ILE A 213 2.59 -12.31 7.65
CA ILE A 213 1.75 -13.50 7.80
C ILE A 213 2.09 -14.60 6.79
N PHE A 214 2.72 -14.24 5.67
CA PHE A 214 3.15 -15.16 4.63
C PHE A 214 4.57 -15.70 4.82
N MET A 215 5.32 -15.29 5.84
CA MET A 215 6.65 -15.84 6.10
C MET A 215 6.57 -17.03 7.04
N ASP A 216 7.44 -18.02 6.85
CA ASP A 216 7.63 -19.09 7.82
C ASP A 216 8.10 -18.49 9.16
N ASN A 217 7.48 -18.91 10.26
CA ASN A 217 7.98 -18.60 11.60
C ASN A 217 9.27 -19.40 11.79
N LYS A 218 10.42 -18.79 11.54
CA LYS A 218 11.70 -19.26 12.09
C LYS A 218 12.00 -18.51 13.38
#